data_AF-A0A2U1MKG3-F1
#
_entry.id   AF-A0A2U1MKG3-F1
#
_cell.length_a   1.000
_cell.length_b   1.000
_cell.length_c   1.000
_cell.angle_alpha   90.00
_cell.angle_beta   90.00
_cell.angle_gamma   90.00
#
_symmetry.space_group_name_H-M   'P 1'
#
loop_
_entity.id
_entity.type
_entity.pdbx_description
1 polymer ?
#
loop_
_entity_poly.entity_id
_entity_poly.type
_entity_poly.pdbx_seq_one_letter_code
_entity_poly.pdbx_strand_id
1 'polypeptide(L)'
;MTARNSRDECWTESATKTLIDSWGERYLKLNRGNLRQADWLDVAHAVNSTRDISKPPRSGIQCKNRLDTVKKKYKVEKSKNIESKWPFFKKMDYLLAGGKLMKSKGGLSVFRLPGEGESVSDVSEKVEFGGDGGNGCSGDEELGKAFVRFAEVYERVENSKWDAFVKMEKERLEFVKEVEFGRVKMLMETQVEIEKIRGMMMMMKKRVGVSSVRDDS
;
A
#
# COMPACT_ATOMS: atom_id res chain seq x y z
N MET A 1 11.36 22.21 -36.79
CA MET A 1 10.14 22.46 -35.97
C MET A 1 9.83 21.20 -35.20
N THR A 2 10.23 21.09 -33.93
CA THR A 2 10.04 19.86 -33.14
C THR A 2 8.60 19.77 -32.64
N ALA A 3 7.85 18.78 -33.13
CA ALA A 3 6.56 18.39 -32.60
C ALA A 3 6.70 18.00 -31.12
N ARG A 4 6.39 18.94 -30.22
CA ARG A 4 6.37 18.66 -28.78
C ARG A 4 5.11 17.88 -28.45
N ASN A 5 5.28 16.56 -28.31
CA ASN A 5 4.53 15.65 -27.47
C ASN A 5 3.09 16.07 -27.08
N SER A 6 2.17 16.02 -28.05
CA SER A 6 0.72 16.27 -27.88
C SER A 6 0.02 15.35 -26.85
N ARG A 7 0.71 14.32 -26.33
CA ARG A 7 0.18 13.40 -25.29
C ARG A 7 0.51 13.81 -23.85
N ASP A 8 1.36 14.82 -23.63
CA ASP A 8 1.64 15.39 -22.29
C ASP A 8 0.69 16.55 -21.89
N GLU A 9 -0.11 17.08 -22.83
CA GLU A 9 -1.02 18.23 -22.61
C GLU A 9 -2.23 17.92 -21.69
N CYS A 10 -2.48 16.64 -21.37
CA CYS A 10 -3.59 16.30 -20.47
C CYS A 10 -3.24 16.56 -18.99
N TRP A 11 -1.96 16.51 -18.60
CA TRP A 11 -1.52 16.75 -17.22
C TRP A 11 -0.97 18.17 -17.06
N THR A 12 -1.82 19.08 -16.59
CA THR A 12 -1.41 20.44 -16.28
C THR A 12 -0.32 20.46 -15.20
N GLU A 13 0.45 21.54 -15.18
CA GLU A 13 1.47 21.77 -14.17
C GLU A 13 0.85 21.77 -12.76
N SER A 14 -0.30 22.43 -12.61
CA SER A 14 -1.08 22.43 -11.37
C SER A 14 -1.52 21.02 -10.94
N ALA A 15 -2.04 20.20 -11.86
CA ALA A 15 -2.44 18.83 -11.55
C ALA A 15 -1.24 17.96 -11.15
N THR A 16 -0.10 18.16 -11.81
CA THR A 16 1.15 17.47 -11.45
C THR A 16 1.66 17.91 -10.08
N LYS A 17 1.54 19.20 -9.74
CA LYS A 17 1.87 19.72 -8.40
C LYS A 17 1.01 19.09 -7.32
N THR A 18 -0.32 19.11 -7.47
CA THR A 18 -1.27 18.50 -6.53
C THR A 18 -1.00 17.00 -6.36
N LEU A 19 -0.68 16.31 -7.46
CA LEU A 19 -0.28 14.90 -7.42
C LEU A 19 0.96 14.68 -6.54
N ILE A 20 2.00 15.47 -6.73
CA ILE A 20 3.25 15.35 -5.96
C ILE A 20 3.02 15.69 -4.49
N ASP A 21 2.20 16.70 -4.21
CA ASP A 21 1.90 17.15 -2.85
C ASP A 21 1.10 16.07 -2.08
N SER A 22 -0.04 15.64 -2.64
CA SER A 22 -0.90 14.62 -2.03
C SER A 22 -0.23 13.24 -1.91
N TRP A 23 0.56 12.84 -2.92
CA TRP A 23 1.38 11.64 -2.84
C TRP A 23 2.49 11.79 -1.80
N GLY A 24 3.19 12.93 -1.80
CA GLY A 24 4.35 13.20 -0.96
C GLY A 24 4.03 13.15 0.53
N GLU A 25 2.90 13.74 0.94
CA GLU A 25 2.44 13.66 2.33
C GLU A 25 2.21 12.22 2.79
N ARG A 26 1.56 11.40 1.95
CA ARG A 26 1.29 9.98 2.25
C ARG A 26 2.55 9.14 2.23
N TYR A 27 3.42 9.41 1.26
CA TYR A 27 4.72 8.78 1.15
C TYR A 27 5.56 9.01 2.41
N LEU A 28 5.56 10.24 2.95
CA LEU A 28 6.25 10.55 4.21
C LEU A 28 5.58 9.89 5.42
N LYS A 29 4.24 9.88 5.51
CA LYS A 29 3.50 9.20 6.60
C LYS A 29 3.80 7.70 6.67
N LEU A 30 4.02 7.06 5.53
CA LEU A 30 4.43 5.66 5.42
C LEU A 30 5.95 5.46 5.56
N ASN A 31 6.68 6.45 6.07
CA ASN A 31 8.14 6.45 6.19
C ASN A 31 8.86 6.09 4.88
N ARG A 32 8.43 6.69 3.77
CA ARG A 32 8.88 6.42 2.39
C ARG A 32 8.55 5.02 1.86
N GLY A 33 7.51 4.39 2.41
CA GLY A 33 6.95 3.11 1.95
C GLY A 33 6.08 3.23 0.70
N ASN A 34 5.65 2.07 0.18
CA ASN A 34 4.78 1.98 -0.99
C ASN A 34 3.32 2.26 -0.62
N LEU A 35 2.66 3.10 -1.40
CA LEU A 35 1.23 3.39 -1.26
C LEU A 35 0.37 2.19 -1.70
N ARG A 36 -0.67 1.89 -0.92
CA ARG A 36 -1.66 0.85 -1.24
C ARG A 36 -2.76 1.42 -2.13
N GLN A 37 -3.64 0.56 -2.64
CA GLN A 37 -4.73 0.96 -3.55
C GLN A 37 -5.62 2.06 -2.96
N ALA A 38 -5.95 1.98 -1.66
CA ALA A 38 -6.74 3.00 -0.97
C ALA A 38 -6.05 4.37 -0.98
N ASP A 39 -4.75 4.43 -0.70
CA ASP A 39 -3.98 5.68 -0.75
C ASP A 39 -3.97 6.29 -2.15
N TRP A 40 -3.89 5.45 -3.18
CA TRP A 40 -3.95 5.90 -4.57
C TRP A 40 -5.32 6.43 -4.98
N LEU A 41 -6.40 5.89 -4.41
CA LEU A 41 -7.74 6.43 -4.62
C LEU A 41 -7.88 7.82 -4.01
N ASP A 42 -7.37 8.03 -2.79
CA ASP A 42 -7.42 9.34 -2.16
C ASP A 42 -6.57 10.38 -2.90
N VAL A 43 -5.38 10.00 -3.37
CA VAL A 43 -4.53 10.84 -4.23
C VAL A 43 -5.29 11.23 -5.50
N ALA A 44 -5.98 10.28 -6.13
CA ALA A 44 -6.79 10.56 -7.31
C ALA A 44 -7.94 11.52 -6.99
N HIS A 45 -8.60 11.36 -5.83
CA HIS A 45 -9.63 12.30 -5.36
C HIS A 45 -9.09 13.72 -5.25
N ALA A 46 -7.96 13.91 -4.57
CA ALA A 46 -7.34 15.23 -4.40
C ALA A 46 -6.96 15.88 -5.74
N VAL A 47 -6.40 15.09 -6.68
CA VAL A 47 -6.07 15.58 -8.02
C VAL A 47 -7.33 15.97 -8.80
N ASN A 48 -8.40 15.16 -8.71
CA ASN A 48 -9.65 15.42 -9.40
C ASN A 48 -10.40 16.62 -8.82
N SER A 49 -10.28 16.93 -7.52
CA SER A 49 -10.84 18.13 -6.91
C SER A 49 -10.33 19.44 -7.52
N THR A 50 -9.11 19.43 -8.07
CA THR A 50 -8.51 20.60 -8.74
C THR A 50 -8.76 20.64 -10.24
N ARG A 51 -9.50 19.66 -10.78
CA ARG A 51 -9.73 19.49 -12.20
C ARG A 51 -11.12 19.99 -12.58
N ASP A 52 -11.24 20.44 -13.82
CA ASP A 52 -12.53 20.75 -14.44
C ASP A 52 -13.43 19.50 -14.44
N ILE A 53 -14.65 19.67 -13.91
CA ILE A 53 -15.70 18.65 -13.80
C ILE A 53 -16.07 18.08 -15.18
N SER A 54 -15.88 18.88 -16.23
CA SER A 54 -16.12 18.47 -17.63
C SER A 54 -15.23 17.32 -18.11
N LYS A 55 -14.08 17.07 -17.45
CA LYS A 55 -13.15 16.02 -17.87
C LYS A 55 -13.31 14.74 -17.05
N PRO A 56 -13.25 13.54 -17.66
CA PRO A 56 -13.50 12.27 -16.97
C PRO A 56 -12.50 12.04 -15.83
N PRO A 57 -12.94 11.63 -14.62
CA PRO A 57 -12.10 11.60 -13.43
C PRO A 57 -10.90 10.68 -13.62
N ARG A 58 -9.74 11.09 -13.09
CA ARG A 58 -8.53 10.29 -13.14
C ARG A 58 -8.60 9.16 -12.12
N SER A 59 -8.12 7.98 -12.51
CA SER A 59 -8.00 6.85 -11.58
C SER A 59 -6.69 6.87 -10.79
N GLY A 60 -6.63 6.14 -9.68
CA GLY A 60 -5.41 5.96 -8.89
C GLY A 60 -4.26 5.39 -9.71
N ILE A 61 -4.55 4.51 -10.67
CA ILE A 61 -3.55 3.92 -11.59
C ILE A 61 -2.96 5.00 -12.51
N GLN A 62 -3.78 5.91 -13.03
CA GLN A 62 -3.28 7.01 -13.87
C GLN A 62 -2.39 7.97 -13.07
N CYS A 63 -2.74 8.23 -11.80
CA CYS A 63 -1.93 9.03 -10.89
C CYS A 63 -0.58 8.36 -10.62
N LYS A 64 -0.57 7.05 -10.35
CA LYS A 64 0.64 6.25 -10.19
C LYS A 64 1.55 6.32 -11.42
N ASN A 65 1.00 6.05 -12.60
CA ASN A 65 1.77 6.08 -13.86
C ASN A 65 2.36 7.48 -14.13
N ARG A 66 1.60 8.55 -13.86
CA ARG A 66 2.11 9.91 -13.99
C ARG A 66 3.26 10.17 -13.00
N LEU A 67 3.10 9.75 -11.75
CA LEU A 67 4.14 9.91 -10.74
C LEU A 67 5.41 9.15 -11.11
N ASP A 68 5.30 7.95 -11.68
CA ASP A 68 6.47 7.18 -12.13
C ASP A 68 7.23 7.92 -13.23
N THR A 69 6.52 8.56 -14.17
CA THR A 69 7.13 9.45 -15.16
C THR A 69 7.82 10.65 -14.52
N VAL A 70 7.19 11.27 -13.51
CA VAL A 70 7.79 12.39 -12.76
C VAL A 70 9.04 11.95 -12.00
N LYS A 71 9.03 10.78 -11.36
CA LYS A 71 10.19 10.19 -10.67
C LYS A 71 11.32 9.87 -11.65
N LYS A 72 11.01 9.32 -12.83
CA LYS A 72 11.99 9.08 -13.90
C LYS A 72 12.65 10.39 -14.34
N LYS A 73 11.84 11.43 -14.56
CA LYS A 73 12.35 12.78 -14.90
C LYS A 73 13.24 13.35 -13.80
N TYR A 74 12.86 13.21 -12.53
CA TYR A 74 13.71 13.60 -11.40
C TYR A 74 15.06 12.91 -11.41
N LYS A 75 15.13 11.59 -11.66
CA LYS A 75 16.40 10.86 -11.74
C LYS A 75 17.31 11.40 -12.85
N VAL A 76 16.74 11.70 -14.02
CA VAL A 76 17.47 12.30 -15.15
C VAL A 76 17.93 13.72 -14.85
N GLU A 77 17.12 14.52 -14.15
CA GLU A 77 17.51 15.87 -13.74
C GLU A 77 18.59 15.83 -12.65
N LYS A 78 18.52 14.87 -11.73
CA LYS A 78 19.47 14.72 -10.61
C LYS A 78 20.87 14.32 -11.07
N SER A 79 20.98 13.55 -12.16
CA SER A 79 22.28 13.16 -12.71
C SER A 79 22.96 14.29 -13.48
N LYS A 80 22.27 15.39 -13.76
CA LYS A 80 22.87 16.58 -14.39
C LYS A 80 23.61 17.37 -13.31
N ASN A 81 24.84 17.78 -13.62
CA ASN A 81 25.66 18.61 -12.72
C ASN A 81 25.31 20.11 -12.82
N ILE A 82 24.10 20.44 -13.31
CA ILE A 82 23.61 21.80 -13.55
C ILE A 82 22.38 21.98 -12.67
N GLU A 83 22.21 23.16 -12.07
CA GLU A 83 21.00 23.48 -11.32
C GLU A 83 19.75 23.27 -12.20
N SER A 84 18.90 22.33 -11.80
CA SER A 84 17.72 21.97 -12.57
C SER A 84 16.71 23.13 -12.57
N LYS A 85 16.33 23.58 -13.78
CA LYS A 85 15.27 24.59 -13.99
C LYS A 85 13.86 24.00 -13.89
N TRP A 86 13.73 22.71 -13.57
CA TRP A 86 12.44 22.05 -13.53
C TRP A 86 11.71 22.39 -12.21
N PRO A 87 10.48 22.96 -12.26
CA PRO A 87 9.79 23.49 -11.07
C PRO A 87 9.54 22.46 -9.96
N PHE A 88 9.48 21.17 -10.30
CA PHE A 88 9.25 20.10 -9.32
C PHE A 88 10.52 19.48 -8.74
N PHE A 89 11.71 19.88 -9.21
CA PHE A 89 12.97 19.26 -8.81
C PHE A 89 13.22 19.35 -7.30
N LYS A 90 13.15 20.57 -6.73
CA LYS A 90 13.39 20.80 -5.29
C LYS A 90 12.41 20.03 -4.41
N LYS A 91 11.13 20.00 -4.80
CA LYS A 91 10.08 19.27 -4.07
C LYS A 91 10.32 17.76 -4.12
N MET A 92 10.65 17.22 -5.28
CA MET A 92 10.98 15.79 -5.42
C MET A 92 12.27 15.43 -4.69
N ASP A 93 13.27 16.29 -4.70
CA ASP A 93 14.52 16.08 -3.98
C ASP A 93 14.29 16.00 -2.48
N TYR A 94 13.50 16.91 -1.91
CA TYR A 94 13.11 16.84 -0.49
C TYR A 94 12.42 15.51 -0.13
N LEU A 95 11.47 15.07 -0.96
CA LEU A 95 10.70 13.85 -0.73
C LEU A 95 11.56 12.58 -0.84
N LEU A 96 12.46 12.52 -1.84
CA LEU A 96 13.20 11.31 -2.21
C LEU A 96 14.61 11.23 -1.61
N ALA A 97 15.29 12.37 -1.40
CA ALA A 97 16.69 12.43 -1.02
C ALA A 97 16.95 12.49 0.49
N GLY A 98 15.93 12.41 1.33
CA GLY A 98 16.18 12.32 2.77
C GLY A 98 15.82 13.53 3.61
N GLY A 99 15.48 14.67 3.02
CA GLY A 99 15.47 15.93 3.76
C GLY A 99 16.89 16.41 4.16
N LYS A 100 17.95 15.80 3.62
CA LYS A 100 19.30 16.36 3.69
C LYS A 100 19.59 17.09 2.38
N LEU A 101 19.47 18.41 2.40
CA LEU A 101 20.12 19.26 1.41
C LEU A 101 21.64 19.02 1.54
N MET A 102 22.21 18.14 0.71
CA MET A 102 23.66 17.96 0.65
C MET A 102 24.21 18.62 -0.60
N LYS A 103 25.13 19.56 -0.36
CA LYS A 103 26.02 20.21 -1.32
C LYS A 103 26.61 19.19 -2.31
N SER A 104 26.71 19.63 -3.56
CA SER A 104 27.40 18.90 -4.62
C SER A 104 28.78 18.42 -4.17
N LYS A 105 29.02 17.11 -4.25
CA LYS A 105 30.32 16.54 -4.62
C LYS A 105 30.05 15.33 -5.51
N GLY A 106 30.59 15.41 -6.72
CA GLY A 106 30.41 14.39 -7.75
C GLY A 106 30.99 13.05 -7.36
N GLY A 107 30.45 12.01 -7.97
CA GLY A 107 30.92 10.63 -7.84
C GLY A 107 29.99 9.68 -8.56
N LEU A 108 30.47 9.13 -9.67
CA LEU A 108 29.81 8.28 -10.65
C LEU A 108 29.36 6.92 -10.09
N SER A 109 28.17 6.45 -10.47
CA SER A 109 27.92 5.02 -10.76
C SER A 109 26.70 4.88 -11.67
N VAL A 110 26.93 4.88 -12.99
CA VAL A 110 25.92 4.49 -13.98
C VAL A 110 25.81 2.97 -13.96
N PHE A 111 24.72 2.46 -13.39
CA PHE A 111 24.30 1.07 -13.60
C PHE A 111 23.59 1.02 -14.97
N ARG A 112 24.26 0.42 -15.96
CA ARG A 112 23.71 0.18 -17.30
C ARG A 112 22.95 -1.15 -17.26
N LEU A 113 21.63 -1.13 -17.49
CA LEU A 113 20.86 -2.34 -17.77
C LEU A 113 20.87 -2.60 -19.29
N PRO A 114 21.16 -3.84 -19.74
CA PRO A 114 21.06 -4.23 -21.14
C PRO A 114 19.60 -4.39 -21.60
N GLY A 115 19.35 -4.00 -22.85
CA GLY A 115 18.08 -4.17 -23.53
C GLY A 115 17.87 -5.60 -24.04
N GLU A 116 16.60 -5.98 -24.10
CA GLU A 116 16.09 -7.22 -24.67
C GLU A 116 16.16 -7.19 -26.21
N GLY A 117 16.64 -8.27 -26.82
CA GLY A 117 16.65 -8.47 -28.27
C GLY A 117 17.50 -9.65 -28.72
N GLU A 118 16.84 -10.78 -28.90
CA GLU A 118 17.15 -11.90 -29.82
C GLU A 118 18.10 -13.05 -29.39
N SER A 119 17.64 -14.22 -29.86
CA SER A 119 18.03 -15.63 -29.65
C SER A 119 19.47 -16.01 -30.00
N VAL A 120 19.98 -17.11 -29.43
CA VAL A 120 20.47 -18.32 -30.14
C VAL A 120 20.92 -19.38 -29.10
N SER A 121 20.78 -20.64 -29.53
CA SER A 121 20.91 -21.96 -28.92
C SER A 121 22.16 -22.28 -28.06
N ASP A 122 21.91 -23.13 -27.05
CA ASP A 122 22.63 -24.37 -26.69
C ASP A 122 24.14 -24.44 -26.98
N VAL A 123 24.97 -24.52 -25.92
CA VAL A 123 25.98 -25.59 -25.77
C VAL A 123 26.21 -25.83 -24.27
N SER A 124 25.92 -27.06 -23.86
CA SER A 124 26.46 -27.70 -22.67
C SER A 124 27.93 -28.08 -22.90
N GLU A 125 28.88 -27.50 -22.15
CA GLU A 125 30.21 -28.10 -22.04
C GLU A 125 30.85 -27.87 -20.67
N LYS A 126 31.29 -28.98 -20.10
CA LYS A 126 31.91 -29.16 -18.79
C LYS A 126 33.42 -28.95 -18.97
N VAL A 127 34.00 -27.97 -18.30
CA VAL A 127 35.46 -27.77 -18.31
C VAL A 127 36.01 -27.83 -16.89
N GLU A 128 36.91 -28.77 -16.68
CA GLU A 128 37.60 -29.04 -15.42
C GLU A 128 38.56 -27.90 -15.06
N PHE A 129 38.52 -27.47 -13.79
CA PHE A 129 39.44 -26.47 -13.26
C PHE A 129 40.73 -27.15 -12.77
N GLY A 130 41.78 -27.03 -13.56
CA GLY A 130 43.16 -27.12 -13.11
C GLY A 130 43.91 -25.87 -13.56
N GLY A 131 44.46 -25.09 -12.63
CA GLY A 131 45.34 -23.96 -12.97
C GLY A 131 45.22 -22.76 -12.05
N ASP A 132 46.16 -22.72 -11.12
CA ASP A 132 46.59 -21.63 -10.24
C ASP A 132 46.87 -20.28 -10.94
N GLY A 133 46.65 -19.17 -10.20
CA GLY A 133 47.25 -17.87 -10.48
C GLY A 133 46.32 -16.76 -11.00
N GLY A 134 45.67 -16.00 -10.12
CA GLY A 134 45.00 -14.75 -10.51
C GLY A 134 44.18 -14.06 -9.41
N ASN A 135 44.84 -13.26 -8.57
CA ASN A 135 44.24 -12.36 -7.59
C ASN A 135 43.23 -11.39 -8.23
N GLY A 136 41.92 -11.59 -8.01
CA GLY A 136 40.91 -10.64 -8.49
C GLY A 136 39.45 -11.10 -8.46
N CYS A 137 38.96 -11.75 -7.39
CA CYS A 137 37.52 -11.86 -7.13
C CYS A 137 37.24 -11.38 -5.70
N SER A 138 37.00 -10.09 -5.55
CA SER A 138 36.61 -9.48 -4.26
C SER A 138 35.15 -9.02 -4.24
N GLY A 139 34.44 -9.11 -5.37
CA GLY A 139 33.09 -8.56 -5.51
C GLY A 139 31.96 -9.56 -5.25
N ASP A 140 32.17 -10.84 -5.49
CA ASP A 140 31.18 -11.92 -5.41
C ASP A 140 30.91 -12.37 -3.96
N GLU A 141 31.96 -12.47 -3.14
CA GLU A 141 31.82 -12.80 -1.71
C GLU A 141 31.13 -11.67 -0.93
N GLU A 142 31.45 -10.42 -1.25
CA GLU A 142 30.85 -9.25 -0.60
C GLU A 142 29.38 -9.05 -1.00
N LEU A 143 29.05 -9.39 -2.25
CA LEU A 143 27.68 -9.42 -2.76
C LEU A 143 26.84 -10.50 -2.07
N GLY A 144 27.38 -11.71 -1.92
CA GLY A 144 26.72 -12.80 -1.18
C GLY A 144 26.44 -12.42 0.27
N LYS A 145 27.42 -11.82 0.96
CA LYS A 145 27.26 -11.30 2.32
C LYS A 145 26.21 -10.18 2.39
N ALA A 146 26.12 -9.31 1.38
CA ALA A 146 25.10 -8.26 1.33
C ALA A 146 23.69 -8.81 1.13
N PHE A 147 23.52 -9.82 0.29
CA PHE A 147 22.22 -10.47 0.07
C PHE A 147 21.72 -11.17 1.33
N VAL A 148 22.58 -11.89 2.06
CA VAL A 148 22.22 -12.54 3.33
C VAL A 148 21.76 -11.51 4.38
N ARG A 149 22.49 -10.41 4.54
CA ARG A 149 22.09 -9.31 5.44
C ARG A 149 20.77 -8.67 5.02
N PHE A 150 20.54 -8.54 3.71
CA PHE A 150 19.29 -8.00 3.20
C PHE A 150 18.11 -8.94 3.48
N ALA A 151 18.28 -10.25 3.26
CA ALA A 151 17.27 -11.26 3.54
C ALA A 151 16.87 -11.26 5.03
N GLU A 152 17.85 -11.16 5.93
CA GLU A 152 17.64 -11.14 7.37
C GLU A 152 16.89 -9.87 7.86
N VAL A 153 17.22 -8.71 7.27
CA VAL A 153 16.51 -7.46 7.54
C VAL A 153 15.10 -7.51 6.96
N TYR A 154 14.93 -8.05 5.75
CA TYR A 154 13.61 -8.16 5.12
C TYR A 154 12.69 -9.10 5.92
N GLU A 155 13.18 -10.26 6.34
CA GLU A 155 12.45 -11.21 7.18
C GLU A 155 11.97 -10.54 8.48
N ARG A 156 12.85 -9.81 9.17
CA ARG A 156 12.47 -9.07 10.40
C ARG A 156 11.41 -7.99 10.15
N VAL A 157 11.55 -7.23 9.06
CA VAL A 157 10.60 -6.17 8.72
C VAL A 157 9.25 -6.76 8.38
N GLU A 158 9.20 -7.82 7.58
CA GLU A 158 7.95 -8.44 7.18
C GLU A 158 7.30 -9.14 8.37
N ASN A 159 8.06 -9.85 9.22
CA ASN A 159 7.54 -10.45 10.45
C ASN A 159 6.98 -9.39 11.42
N SER A 160 7.68 -8.28 11.64
CA SER A 160 7.18 -7.19 12.52
C SER A 160 5.89 -6.55 11.99
N LYS A 161 5.77 -6.45 10.66
CA LYS A 161 4.58 -5.92 9.99
C LYS A 161 3.41 -6.90 10.05
N TRP A 162 3.67 -8.21 9.91
CA TRP A 162 2.68 -9.27 10.15
C TRP A 162 2.22 -9.30 11.60
N ASP A 163 3.13 -9.17 12.57
CA ASP A 163 2.79 -9.12 14.00
C ASP A 163 1.89 -7.91 14.32
N ALA A 164 2.21 -6.74 13.77
CA ALA A 164 1.37 -5.56 13.91
C ALA A 164 -0.02 -5.78 13.29
N PHE A 165 -0.09 -6.38 12.10
CA PHE A 165 -1.37 -6.70 11.45
C PHE A 165 -2.20 -7.70 12.26
N VAL A 166 -1.58 -8.80 12.72
CA VAL A 166 -2.23 -9.83 13.54
C VAL A 166 -2.73 -9.22 14.85
N LYS A 167 -1.97 -8.33 15.49
CA LYS A 167 -2.39 -7.65 16.70
C LYS A 167 -3.63 -6.79 16.46
N MET A 168 -3.62 -5.97 15.40
CA MET A 168 -4.77 -5.14 15.04
C MET A 168 -5.99 -5.99 14.66
N GLU A 169 -5.78 -7.09 13.94
CA GLU A 169 -6.86 -8.00 13.53
C GLU A 169 -7.44 -8.76 14.72
N LYS A 170 -6.62 -9.10 15.72
CA LYS A 170 -7.08 -9.67 16.99
C LYS A 170 -8.00 -8.70 17.73
N GLU A 171 -7.58 -7.44 17.90
CA GLU A 171 -8.42 -6.40 18.52
C GLU A 171 -9.73 -6.20 17.75
N ARG A 172 -9.66 -6.22 16.40
CA ARG A 172 -10.84 -6.17 15.54
C ARG A 172 -11.80 -7.35 15.79
N LEU A 173 -11.27 -8.57 15.90
CA LEU A 173 -12.06 -9.77 16.16
C LEU A 173 -12.63 -9.80 17.58
N GLU A 174 -11.90 -9.29 18.57
CA GLU A 174 -12.39 -9.18 19.96
C GLU A 174 -13.61 -8.26 20.04
N PHE A 175 -13.57 -7.10 19.38
CA PHE A 175 -14.73 -6.20 19.31
C PHE A 175 -15.94 -6.86 18.63
N VAL A 176 -15.73 -7.52 17.48
CA VAL A 176 -16.80 -8.24 16.78
C VAL A 176 -17.39 -9.34 17.66
N LYS A 177 -16.55 -10.07 18.39
CA LYS A 177 -16.99 -11.10 19.33
C LYS A 177 -17.81 -10.51 20.47
N GLU A 178 -17.41 -9.39 21.04
CA GLU A 178 -18.15 -8.70 22.10
C GLU A 178 -19.53 -8.22 21.62
N VAL A 179 -19.60 -7.66 20.42
CA VAL A 179 -20.86 -7.23 19.80
C VAL A 179 -21.78 -8.43 19.56
N GLU A 180 -21.27 -9.51 18.98
CA GLU A 180 -22.06 -10.72 18.74
C GLU A 180 -22.50 -11.38 20.05
N PHE A 181 -21.64 -11.38 21.07
CA PHE A 181 -21.99 -11.87 22.40
C PHE A 181 -23.15 -11.07 22.99
N GLY A 182 -23.09 -9.73 22.91
CA GLY A 182 -24.20 -8.86 23.34
C GLY A 182 -25.49 -9.12 22.56
N ARG A 183 -25.40 -9.29 21.23
CA ARG A 183 -26.55 -9.60 20.37
C ARG A 183 -27.22 -10.92 20.76
N VAL A 184 -26.43 -11.98 20.94
CA VAL A 184 -26.94 -13.30 21.34
C VAL A 184 -27.52 -13.27 22.75
N LYS A 185 -26.89 -12.54 23.68
CA LYS A 185 -27.36 -12.40 25.06
C LYS A 185 -28.77 -11.77 25.12
N MET A 186 -28.98 -10.64 24.44
CA MET A 186 -30.28 -9.96 24.40
C MET A 186 -31.39 -10.86 23.85
N LEU A 187 -31.09 -11.61 22.78
CA LEU A 187 -32.05 -12.54 22.19
C LEU A 187 -32.42 -13.67 23.14
N MET A 188 -31.44 -14.23 23.85
CA MET A 188 -31.66 -15.29 24.83
C MET A 188 -32.49 -14.81 26.02
N GLU A 189 -32.17 -13.64 26.58
CA GLU A 189 -32.96 -13.01 27.67
C GLU A 189 -34.41 -12.81 27.23
N THR A 190 -34.62 -12.26 26.04
CA THR A 190 -35.97 -12.06 25.49
C THR A 190 -36.74 -13.37 25.34
N GLN A 191 -36.10 -14.45 24.87
CA GLN A 191 -36.75 -15.77 24.77
C GLN A 191 -37.19 -16.30 26.14
N VAL A 192 -36.35 -16.14 27.15
CA VAL A 192 -36.68 -16.54 28.53
C VAL A 192 -37.88 -15.75 29.06
N GLU A 193 -37.94 -14.43 28.84
CA GLU A 193 -39.10 -13.61 29.19
C GLU A 193 -40.39 -14.04 28.46
N ILE A 194 -40.29 -14.33 27.15
CA ILE A 194 -41.44 -14.80 26.35
C ILE A 194 -41.99 -16.12 26.90
N GLU A 195 -41.12 -17.08 27.24
CA GLU A 195 -41.55 -18.36 27.79
C GLU A 195 -42.17 -18.23 29.19
N LYS A 196 -41.68 -17.30 30.03
CA LYS A 196 -42.34 -16.96 31.30
C LYS A 196 -43.76 -16.43 31.08
N ILE A 197 -43.92 -15.47 30.16
CA ILE A 197 -45.25 -14.89 29.82
C ILE A 197 -46.17 -15.97 29.27
N ARG A 198 -45.66 -16.83 28.37
CA ARG A 198 -46.41 -17.94 27.79
C ARG A 198 -46.87 -18.93 28.85
N GLY A 199 -46.01 -19.29 29.80
CA GLY A 199 -46.35 -20.14 30.94
C GLY A 199 -47.43 -19.52 31.83
N MET A 200 -47.30 -18.23 32.18
CA MET A 200 -48.32 -17.49 32.92
C MET A 200 -49.67 -17.47 32.18
N MET A 201 -49.66 -17.24 30.87
CA MET A 201 -50.85 -17.25 30.03
C MET A 201 -51.52 -18.64 30.03
N MET A 202 -50.75 -19.73 29.95
CA MET A 202 -51.29 -21.08 30.07
C MET A 202 -51.94 -21.33 31.44
N MET A 203 -51.32 -20.86 32.53
CA MET A 203 -51.90 -20.98 33.88
C MET A 203 -53.19 -20.17 34.03
N MET A 204 -53.24 -18.94 33.50
CA MET A 204 -54.45 -18.11 33.50
C MET A 204 -55.57 -18.77 32.69
N LYS A 205 -55.27 -19.32 31.51
CA LYS A 205 -56.24 -20.04 30.68
C LYS A 205 -56.80 -21.29 31.38
N LYS A 206 -55.95 -22.01 32.13
CA LYS A 206 -56.38 -23.16 32.95
C LYS A 206 -57.26 -22.73 34.13
N ARG A 207 -56.99 -21.58 34.76
CA ARG A 207 -57.81 -21.02 35.84
C ARG A 207 -59.19 -20.59 35.35
N VAL A 208 -59.28 -19.88 34.22
CA VAL A 208 -60.55 -19.48 33.59
C VAL A 208 -61.37 -20.70 33.15
N GLY A 209 -60.72 -21.75 32.63
CA GLY A 209 -61.40 -23.01 32.28
C GLY A 209 -61.90 -23.83 33.48
N VAL A 210 -61.33 -23.65 34.68
CA VAL A 210 -61.77 -24.33 35.92
C VAL A 210 -62.89 -23.57 36.64
N SER A 211 -63.00 -22.25 36.45
CA SER A 211 -64.07 -21.42 37.03
C SER A 211 -65.45 -21.62 36.39
N SER A 212 -65.56 -22.33 35.27
CA SER A 212 -66.84 -22.55 34.57
C SER A 212 -67.61 -23.81 35.02
N VAL A 213 -67.11 -24.57 36.01
CA VAL A 213 -67.69 -25.87 36.42
C VAL A 213 -68.24 -25.87 37.86
N ARG A 214 -68.39 -24.71 38.49
CA ARG A 214 -69.07 -24.60 39.80
C ARG A 214 -69.98 -23.39 39.76
N ASP A 215 -71.23 -23.62 39.37
CA ASP A 215 -72.43 -22.89 39.78
C ASP A 215 -73.58 -23.45 38.93
N ASP A 216 -74.12 -24.61 39.32
CA ASP A 216 -75.48 -25.06 39.02
C ASP A 216 -75.77 -26.33 39.85
N SER A 217 -76.31 -26.13 41.05
CA SER A 217 -77.02 -27.13 41.86
C SER A 217 -78.08 -26.43 42.68
#